data_AF-A0A3M2AW96-F1
#
_entry.id   AF-A0A3M2AW96-F1
#
_cell.length_a   1.000
_cell.length_b   1.000
_cell.length_c   1.000
_cell.angle_alpha   90.00
_cell.angle_beta   90.00
_cell.angle_gamma   90.00
#
_symmetry.space_group_name_H-M   'P 1'
#
loop_
_entity.id
_entity.type
_entity.pdbx_description
1 polymer ?
#
loop_
_entity_poly.entity_id
_entity_poly.type
_entity_poly.pdbx_seq_one_letter_code
_entity_poly.pdbx_strand_id
1 'polypeptide(L)'
;VMRQESLFDPDATSVAKARGLMQLIDSTARYVAKKEGIRIRNIYDPETNILLGTAYLRELLEMWKGDLVRAIASYNAGPGRIKSFAQHKDQYVFIESIPIRETRDYVKRVLYNYYVYSELLK
;
A
#
# COMPACT_ATOMS: atom_id res chain seq x y z
N VAL A 1 -0.28 -2.04 -6.84
CA VAL A 1 -0.80 -2.30 -5.48
C VAL A 1 -2.05 -3.17 -5.54
N MET A 2 -3.18 -2.66 -6.04
CA MET A 2 -4.47 -3.39 -6.12
C MET A 2 -4.37 -4.86 -6.55
N ARG A 3 -3.69 -5.16 -7.66
CA ARG A 3 -3.47 -6.55 -8.12
C ARG A 3 -2.90 -7.46 -7.03
N GLN A 4 -1.92 -6.97 -6.26
CA GLN A 4 -1.29 -7.75 -5.20
C GLN A 4 -2.16 -7.82 -3.93
N GLU A 5 -2.99 -6.82 -3.69
CA GLU A 5 -3.83 -6.73 -2.48
C GLU A 5 -5.04 -7.65 -2.57
N SER A 6 -5.76 -7.61 -3.69
CA SER A 6 -7.08 -8.24 -3.80
C SER A 6 -7.24 -9.13 -5.04
N LEU A 7 -6.26 -9.15 -5.94
CA LEU A 7 -6.45 -9.70 -7.29
C LEU A 7 -7.70 -9.11 -7.99
N PHE A 8 -8.03 -7.85 -7.68
CA PHE A 8 -9.20 -7.12 -8.18
C PHE A 8 -10.55 -7.59 -7.64
N ASP A 9 -10.57 -8.37 -6.55
CA ASP A 9 -11.81 -8.73 -5.85
C ASP A 9 -12.26 -7.59 -4.91
N PRO A 10 -13.42 -6.94 -5.18
CA PRO A 10 -13.92 -5.85 -4.34
C PRO A 10 -14.44 -6.31 -2.97
N ASP A 11 -14.73 -7.60 -2.79
CA ASP A 11 -15.24 -8.18 -1.54
C ASP A 11 -14.13 -8.85 -0.70
N ALA A 12 -12.88 -8.79 -1.17
CA ALA A 12 -11.73 -9.40 -0.51
C ALA A 12 -11.59 -8.95 0.95
N THR A 13 -11.41 -9.93 1.84
CA THR A 13 -11.15 -9.70 3.27
C THR A 13 -9.99 -10.56 3.76
N SER A 14 -8.94 -9.94 4.29
CA SER A 14 -7.82 -10.67 4.87
C SER A 14 -8.06 -11.10 6.32
N VAL A 15 -7.21 -12.00 6.82
CA VAL A 15 -7.19 -12.41 8.24
C VAL A 15 -6.98 -11.22 9.18
N ALA A 16 -6.24 -10.20 8.74
CA ALA A 16 -6.01 -8.96 9.48
C ALA A 16 -7.18 -7.96 9.36
N LYS A 17 -8.31 -8.35 8.76
CA LYS A 17 -9.49 -7.50 8.51
C LYS A 17 -9.19 -6.31 7.58
N ALA A 18 -8.23 -6.48 6.68
CA ALA A 18 -8.03 -5.58 5.55
C ALA A 18 -9.10 -5.86 4.50
N ARG A 19 -9.72 -4.81 3.93
CA ARG A 19 -10.97 -4.93 3.15
C ARG A 19 -10.92 -4.23 1.80
N GLY A 20 -11.56 -4.86 0.81
CA GLY A 20 -11.78 -4.34 -0.53
C GLY A 20 -10.56 -4.35 -1.44
N LEU A 21 -10.69 -3.70 -2.58
CA LEU A 21 -9.70 -3.70 -3.67
C LEU A 21 -8.28 -3.33 -3.24
N MET A 22 -8.15 -2.40 -2.30
CA MET A 22 -6.91 -1.83 -1.79
C MET A 22 -6.54 -2.38 -0.40
N GLN A 23 -7.31 -3.33 0.14
CA GLN A 23 -7.05 -3.98 1.43
C GLN A 23 -6.75 -2.98 2.56
N LEU A 24 -7.71 -2.09 2.84
CA LEU A 24 -7.57 -1.15 3.95
C LEU A 24 -8.05 -1.75 5.27
N ILE A 25 -7.22 -1.70 6.30
CA ILE A 25 -7.65 -1.96 7.68
C ILE A 25 -8.46 -0.76 8.22
N ASP A 26 -9.31 -1.01 9.22
CA ASP A 26 -10.27 -0.02 9.74
C ASP A 26 -9.60 1.27 10.24
N SER A 27 -8.47 1.15 10.94
CA SER A 27 -7.73 2.29 11.47
C SER A 27 -7.19 3.19 10.35
N THR A 28 -6.59 2.61 9.31
CA THR A 28 -6.09 3.34 8.14
C THR A 28 -7.24 3.99 7.37
N ALA A 29 -8.32 3.25 7.11
CA ALA A 29 -9.48 3.79 6.39
C ALA A 29 -10.07 5.01 7.12
N ARG A 30 -10.29 4.93 8.44
CA ARG A 30 -10.80 6.04 9.24
C ARG A 30 -9.85 7.23 9.29
N TYR A 31 -8.55 6.96 9.42
CA TYR A 31 -7.53 8.00 9.43
C TYR A 31 -7.55 8.82 8.13
N VAL A 32 -7.50 8.13 6.99
CA VAL A 32 -7.50 8.78 5.67
C VAL A 32 -8.83 9.46 5.40
N ALA A 33 -9.95 8.81 5.71
CA ALA A 33 -11.29 9.38 5.55
C ALA A 33 -11.45 10.71 6.32
N LYS A 34 -10.98 10.76 7.57
CA LYS A 34 -11.01 12.00 8.36
C LYS A 34 -10.12 13.08 7.74
N LYS A 35 -8.93 12.72 7.26
CA LYS A 35 -7.98 13.67 6.66
C LYS A 35 -8.49 14.25 5.34
N GLU A 36 -9.10 13.42 4.50
CA GLU A 36 -9.58 13.80 3.16
C GLU A 36 -11.04 14.28 3.14
N GLY A 37 -11.75 14.25 4.28
CA GLY A 37 -13.17 14.61 4.35
C GLY A 37 -14.11 13.62 3.66
N ILE A 38 -13.68 12.35 3.49
CA ILE A 38 -14.44 11.30 2.81
C ILE A 38 -15.33 10.56 3.80
N ARG A 39 -16.61 10.37 3.46
CA ARG A 39 -17.54 9.58 4.28
C ARG A 39 -17.51 8.11 3.87
N ILE A 40 -17.11 7.23 4.78
CA ILE A 40 -17.18 5.77 4.57
C ILE A 40 -18.60 5.29 4.86
N ARG A 41 -19.37 4.96 3.81
CA ARG A 41 -20.67 4.27 3.94
C ARG A 41 -20.50 2.75 3.90
N ASN A 42 -19.71 2.28 2.94
CA ASN A 42 -19.31 0.89 2.78
C ASN A 42 -17.83 0.87 2.36
N ILE A 43 -17.00 0.08 3.05
CA ILE A 43 -15.57 -0.01 2.72
C ILE A 43 -15.29 -0.94 1.53
N TYR A 44 -16.25 -1.80 1.17
CA TYR A 44 -16.17 -2.66 -0.02
C TYR A 44 -16.66 -1.95 -1.30
N ASP A 45 -17.27 -0.75 -1.16
CA ASP A 45 -17.60 0.08 -2.30
C ASP A 45 -16.31 0.42 -3.08
N PRO A 46 -16.16 0.00 -4.36
CA PRO A 46 -14.92 0.15 -5.10
C PRO A 46 -14.42 1.59 -5.18
N GLU A 47 -15.32 2.54 -5.42
CA GLU A 47 -14.96 3.97 -5.54
C GLU A 47 -14.40 4.49 -4.22
N THR A 48 -15.11 4.28 -3.11
CA THR A 48 -14.65 4.67 -1.78
C THR A 48 -13.32 4.01 -1.41
N ASN A 49 -13.18 2.71 -1.68
CA ASN A 49 -11.98 1.95 -1.34
C ASN A 49 -10.75 2.41 -2.13
N ILE A 50 -10.92 2.67 -3.42
CA ILE A 50 -9.88 3.20 -4.31
C ILE A 50 -9.48 4.62 -3.87
N LEU A 51 -10.45 5.50 -3.60
CA LEU A 51 -10.18 6.87 -3.16
C LEU A 51 -9.33 6.89 -1.88
N LEU A 52 -9.72 6.11 -0.86
CA LEU A 52 -8.96 6.02 0.38
C LEU A 52 -7.60 5.35 0.18
N GLY A 53 -7.53 4.29 -0.61
CA GLY A 53 -6.29 3.55 -0.84
C GLY A 53 -5.25 4.38 -1.59
N THR A 54 -5.69 5.12 -2.61
CA THR A 54 -4.83 6.02 -3.38
C THR A 54 -4.42 7.27 -2.60
N ALA A 55 -5.31 7.84 -1.79
CA ALA A 55 -4.96 8.93 -0.87
C ALA A 55 -3.90 8.48 0.15
N TYR A 56 -4.01 7.26 0.67
CA TYR A 56 -2.99 6.71 1.56
C TYR A 56 -1.65 6.50 0.86
N LEU A 57 -1.66 5.95 -0.36
CA LEU A 57 -0.43 5.81 -1.17
C LEU A 57 0.24 7.16 -1.43
N ARG A 58 -0.54 8.20 -1.77
CA ARG A 58 -0.03 9.56 -1.96
C ARG A 58 0.68 10.07 -0.71
N GLU A 59 0.06 9.94 0.45
CA GLU A 59 0.68 10.35 1.72
C GLU A 59 2.00 9.62 1.99
N LEU A 60 2.06 8.31 1.72
CA LEU A 60 3.29 7.55 1.90
C LEU A 60 4.38 7.97 0.91
N LEU A 61 4.02 8.26 -0.34
CA LEU A 61 4.98 8.78 -1.33
C LEU A 61 5.53 10.14 -0.90
N GLU A 62 4.68 11.04 -0.41
CA GLU A 62 5.10 12.35 0.13
C GLU A 62 6.03 12.17 1.35
N MET A 63 5.66 11.29 2.29
CA MET A 63 6.47 10.97 3.46
C MET A 63 7.89 10.51 3.09
N TRP A 64 8.00 9.74 2.01
CA TRP A 64 9.26 9.19 1.52
C TRP A 64 9.89 10.00 0.39
N LYS A 65 9.46 11.24 0.17
CA LYS A 65 10.01 12.15 -0.85
C LYS A 65 10.06 11.53 -2.25
N GLY A 66 9.03 10.78 -2.61
CA GLY A 66 8.91 10.09 -3.89
C GLY A 66 9.59 8.73 -3.97
N ASP A 67 10.21 8.22 -2.89
CA ASP A 67 10.77 6.86 -2.88
C ASP A 67 9.64 5.81 -2.88
N LEU A 68 9.34 5.32 -4.08
CA LEU A 68 8.31 4.32 -4.35
C LEU A 68 8.50 3.03 -3.54
N VAL A 69 9.74 2.57 -3.39
CA VAL A 69 10.04 1.29 -2.71
C VAL A 69 9.67 1.37 -1.24
N ARG A 70 10.04 2.46 -0.57
CA ARG A 70 9.70 2.70 0.84
C ARG A 70 8.21 2.97 1.06
N ALA A 71 7.57 3.64 0.10
CA ALA A 71 6.13 3.86 0.13
C ALA A 71 5.35 2.54 0.05
N ILE A 72 5.71 1.66 -0.89
CA ILE A 72 5.11 0.31 -1.02
C ILE A 72 5.34 -0.52 0.24
N ALA A 73 6.57 -0.52 0.78
CA ALA A 73 6.88 -1.24 2.00
C ALA A 73 6.04 -0.72 3.19
N SER A 74 5.85 0.60 3.25
CA SER A 74 5.06 1.25 4.31
C SER A 74 3.58 1.00 4.18
N TYR A 75 3.07 0.80 2.96
CA TYR A 75 1.67 0.47 2.72
C TYR A 75 1.31 -0.87 3.37
N ASN A 76 2.18 -1.88 3.21
CA ASN A 76 1.98 -3.21 3.78
C ASN A 76 2.33 -3.29 5.28
N ALA A 77 3.46 -2.73 5.70
CA ALA A 77 3.99 -2.93 7.06
C ALA A 77 3.69 -1.79 8.03
N GLY A 78 3.16 -0.67 7.55
CA GLY A 78 3.01 0.58 8.28
C GLY A 78 4.29 1.45 8.26
N PRO A 79 4.16 2.78 8.10
CA PRO A 79 5.32 3.68 7.97
C PRO A 79 6.20 3.73 9.23
N GLY A 80 5.62 3.58 10.42
CA GLY A 80 6.39 3.57 11.67
C GLY A 80 7.36 2.38 11.74
N ARG A 81 6.95 1.21 11.23
CA ARG A 81 7.79 0.02 11.18
C ARG A 81 8.90 0.16 10.14
N ILE A 82 8.60 0.71 8.96
CA ILE A 82 9.62 0.93 7.93
C ILE A 82 10.66 1.97 8.39
N LYS A 83 10.26 3.04 9.08
CA LYS A 83 11.18 4.07 9.59
C LYS A 83 12.30 3.52 10.48
N SER A 84 12.09 2.44 11.24
CA SER A 84 13.11 1.92 12.14
C SER A 84 14.29 1.24 11.43
N PHE A 85 14.16 0.85 10.15
CA PHE A 85 15.23 0.22 9.36
C PHE A 85 15.39 0.80 7.94
N ALA A 86 14.81 1.97 7.67
CA ALA A 86 14.90 2.65 6.38
C ALA A 86 16.26 3.30 6.07
N GLN A 87 17.33 2.95 6.80
CA GLN A 87 18.62 3.66 6.75
C GLN A 87 19.43 3.44 5.46
N HIS A 88 19.17 2.36 4.72
CA HIS A 88 19.93 2.02 3.52
C HIS A 88 19.55 2.88 2.31
N LYS A 89 20.41 3.82 1.88
CA LYS A 89 20.11 4.69 0.72
C LYS A 89 19.83 3.92 -0.57
N ASP A 90 20.50 2.79 -0.77
CA ASP A 90 20.26 1.92 -1.92
C ASP A 90 18.94 1.15 -1.79
N GLN A 91 18.11 1.20 -2.83
CA GLN A 91 16.78 0.60 -2.83
C GLN A 91 16.82 -0.94 -2.84
N TYR A 92 17.78 -1.56 -3.52
CA TYR A 92 17.91 -3.01 -3.58
C TYR A 92 18.39 -3.58 -2.25
N VAL A 93 19.40 -2.93 -1.65
CA VAL A 93 19.87 -3.27 -0.30
C VAL A 93 18.74 -3.07 0.71
N PHE A 94 17.98 -1.97 0.61
CA PHE A 94 16.82 -1.75 1.46
C PHE A 94 15.81 -2.89 1.35
N ILE A 95 15.41 -3.29 0.13
CA ILE A 95 14.45 -4.39 -0.09
C ILE A 95 14.92 -5.66 0.60
N GLU A 96 16.16 -6.10 0.33
CA GLU A 96 16.67 -7.34 0.92
C GLU A 96 16.88 -7.25 2.45
N SER A 97 17.11 -6.04 2.97
CA SER A 97 17.24 -5.80 4.42
C SER A 97 15.92 -5.80 5.18
N ILE A 98 14.75 -5.72 4.52
CA ILE A 98 13.45 -5.71 5.20
C ILE A 98 13.33 -6.99 6.03
N PRO A 99 13.24 -6.93 7.38
CA PRO A 99 13.27 -8.13 8.23
C PRO A 99 11.97 -8.94 8.15
N ILE A 100 10.88 -8.30 7.73
CA ILE A 100 9.56 -8.91 7.60
C ILE A 100 9.49 -9.60 6.24
N ARG A 101 9.56 -10.93 6.23
CA ARG A 101 9.55 -11.71 4.98
C ARG A 101 8.34 -11.38 4.10
N GLU A 102 7.16 -11.31 4.68
CA GLU A 102 5.92 -10.96 3.96
C GLU A 102 6.04 -9.60 3.25
N THR A 103 6.50 -8.57 3.95
CA THR A 103 6.69 -7.23 3.37
C THR A 103 7.77 -7.22 2.29
N ARG A 104 8.86 -7.95 2.49
CA ARG A 104 9.93 -8.09 1.48
C ARG A 104 9.38 -8.68 0.18
N ASP A 105 8.66 -9.79 0.29
CA ASP A 105 8.07 -10.49 -0.86
C ASP A 105 6.96 -9.64 -1.50
N TYR A 106 6.17 -8.95 -0.69
CA TYR A 106 5.14 -8.01 -1.14
C TYR A 106 5.73 -6.89 -2.01
N VAL A 107 6.81 -6.23 -1.54
CA VAL A 107 7.45 -5.15 -2.30
C VAL A 107 7.92 -5.64 -3.66
N LYS A 108 8.59 -6.80 -3.71
CA LYS A 108 9.04 -7.40 -4.98
C LYS A 108 7.88 -7.66 -5.94
N ARG A 109 6.77 -8.22 -5.45
CA ARG A 109 5.57 -8.50 -6.27
C ARG A 109 4.89 -7.23 -6.76
N VAL A 110 4.78 -6.19 -5.92
CA VAL A 110 4.17 -4.91 -6.32
C VAL A 110 5.04 -4.20 -7.36
N LEU A 111 6.38 -4.20 -7.21
CA LEU A 111 7.28 -3.63 -8.20
C LEU A 111 7.20 -4.38 -9.53
N TYR A 112 7.16 -5.72 -9.50
CA TYR A 112 6.94 -6.52 -10.71
C TYR A 112 5.63 -6.12 -11.41
N ASN A 113 4.52 -6.07 -10.68
CA ASN A 113 3.23 -5.65 -11.22
C ASN A 113 3.28 -4.22 -11.78
N TYR A 114 3.95 -3.30 -11.08
CA TYR A 114 4.12 -1.92 -11.52
C TYR A 114 4.79 -1.85 -12.89
N TYR A 115 5.95 -2.49 -13.07
CA TYR A 115 6.66 -2.48 -14.34
C TYR A 115 5.85 -3.15 -15.47
N VAL A 116 5.18 -4.26 -15.19
CA VAL A 116 4.29 -4.91 -16.19
C VAL A 116 3.18 -3.96 -16.63
N TYR A 117 2.48 -3.30 -15.70
CA TYR A 117 1.43 -2.35 -16.05
C TYR A 117 1.98 -1.09 -16.73
N SER A 118 3.17 -0.62 -16.36
CA SER A 118 3.82 0.51 -17.03
C SER A 118 4.13 0.21 -18.49
N GLU A 119 4.46 -1.04 -18.85
CA GLU A 119 4.64 -1.43 -20.26
C GLU A 119 3.30 -1.60 -21.00
N LEU A 120 2.28 -2.14 -20.34
CA LEU A 120 0.95 -2.36 -20.95
C LEU A 120 0.14 -1.08 -21.18
N LEU A 121 0.42 -0.02 -20.41
CA LEU A 121 -0.32 1.25 -20.43
C LEU A 121 0.43 2.39 -21.14
N LYS A 122 1.53 2.08 -21.83
CA LYS A 122 2.16 3.00 -22.81
C LYS A 122 1.25 3.19 -24.01
#